data_AF-A0A7K4Q4X6-F1
#
_entry.id   AF-A0A7K4Q4X6-F1
#
_cell.length_a   1.000
_cell.length_b   1.000
_cell.length_c   1.000
_cell.angle_alpha   90.00
_cell.angle_beta   90.00
_cell.angle_gamma   90.00
#
_symmetry.space_group_name_H-M   'P 1'
#
loop_
_entity.id
_entity.type
_entity.pdbx_description
1 polymer ?
#
loop_
_entity_poly.entity_id
_entity_poly.type
_entity_poly.pdbx_seq_one_letter_code
_entity_poly.pdbx_strand_id
1 'polypeptide(L)'
;VTGKGMTSPQRTLFPTEKISMDWRQKRRPGAGLYNLGSTCYLNVILQCLTYTPPLANYLLSRQHSRFCDQQGFCMMCIMEDHVRKVLYSSAIAIRPRAVIRDLKFIGEFKPDIPGDAYEFLRCTLNAMHRACLSGSSDLDNSYQETSIIHEIFGGFLRSRVTCLSCKTVFDFFKVFLDVLLKIKGASSLTTALEDFVKPKEVDGKKYFKCSKCKKKVAASKVVTVHHAPRVLTVCLGRADHRSSRKLSQVVEYPECLDLRPYTSDPAGEPILYSLYAVVVHTGHTCLGGHFFCYTKASNGQWYKMNDVSVDSCAIHTVLGQQAYLLFYAR
;
A
#
# COMPACT_ATOMS: atom_id res chain seq x y z
N VAL A 1 1.41 -27.45 0.22
CA VAL A 1 0.48 -26.84 1.18
C VAL A 1 -0.88 -26.75 0.50
N THR A 2 -1.73 -27.74 0.76
CA THR A 2 -3.13 -27.76 0.33
C THR A 2 -3.87 -26.60 1.02
N GLY A 3 -4.69 -25.89 0.26
CA GLY A 3 -5.39 -24.69 0.72
C GLY A 3 -6.27 -24.98 1.93
N LYS A 4 -5.92 -24.41 3.08
CA LYS A 4 -6.93 -24.05 4.07
C LYS A 4 -7.69 -22.86 3.47
N GLY A 5 -9.01 -23.03 3.27
CA GLY A 5 -9.88 -21.88 3.01
C GLY A 5 -9.73 -20.86 4.13
N MET A 6 -9.94 -19.58 3.84
CA MET A 6 -9.98 -18.52 4.85
C MET A 6 -11.07 -18.88 5.87
N THR A 7 -10.67 -19.37 7.04
CA THR A 7 -11.57 -19.59 8.17
C THR A 7 -11.84 -18.25 8.83
N SER A 8 -13.11 -17.91 9.01
CA SER A 8 -13.48 -16.69 9.74
C SER A 8 -12.88 -16.73 11.15
N PRO A 9 -12.22 -15.66 11.60
CA PRO A 9 -11.59 -15.65 12.92
C PRO A 9 -12.66 -15.62 14.02
N GLN A 10 -12.44 -16.39 15.10
CA GLN A 10 -13.37 -16.45 16.23
C GLN A 10 -13.35 -15.17 17.10
N ARG A 11 -12.31 -14.34 16.95
CA ARG A 11 -12.12 -13.06 17.63
C ARG A 11 -11.54 -12.06 16.64
N THR A 12 -11.69 -10.77 16.88
CA THR A 12 -11.14 -9.71 16.01
C THR A 12 -10.35 -8.69 16.83
N LEU A 13 -9.15 -8.33 16.37
CA LEU A 13 -8.29 -7.31 16.97
C LEU A 13 -8.91 -5.91 16.84
N PHE A 14 -9.51 -5.61 15.69
CA PHE A 14 -10.21 -4.36 15.47
C PHE A 14 -11.55 -4.58 14.78
N PRO A 15 -12.67 -4.13 15.38
CA PRO A 15 -14.00 -4.25 14.78
C PRO A 15 -14.14 -3.32 13.57
N THR A 16 -14.54 -3.90 12.44
CA THR A 16 -14.60 -3.20 11.13
C THR A 16 -15.58 -2.03 11.11
N GLU A 17 -16.67 -2.12 11.87
CA GLU A 17 -17.71 -1.11 12.01
C GLU A 17 -17.22 0.18 12.70
N LYS A 18 -16.06 0.14 13.39
CA LYS A 18 -15.45 1.34 13.98
C LYS A 18 -14.59 2.12 12.98
N ILE A 19 -14.35 1.58 11.78
CA ILE A 19 -13.55 2.22 10.74
C ILE A 19 -14.40 3.25 10.00
N SER A 20 -13.96 4.51 10.08
CA SER A 20 -14.59 5.62 9.36
C SER A 20 -13.81 5.90 8.07
N MET A 21 -14.40 5.59 6.92
CA MET A 21 -13.77 5.82 5.62
C MET A 21 -13.67 7.31 5.26
N ASP A 22 -14.61 8.12 5.75
CA ASP A 22 -14.58 9.58 5.58
C ASP A 22 -13.86 10.29 6.72
N TRP A 23 -13.35 11.49 6.43
CA TRP A 23 -12.81 12.40 7.43
C TRP A 23 -13.87 12.78 8.47
N ARG A 24 -13.59 12.51 9.76
CA ARG A 24 -14.50 12.90 10.85
C ARG A 24 -14.55 14.42 11.09
N GLN A 25 -13.51 15.13 10.68
CA GLN A 25 -13.40 16.58 10.84
C GLN A 25 -12.74 17.19 9.60
N LYS A 26 -13.33 18.26 9.07
CA LYS A 26 -12.71 19.09 8.04
C LYS A 26 -11.64 19.97 8.66
N ARG A 27 -10.48 20.06 8.01
CA ARG A 27 -9.29 20.76 8.46
C ARG A 27 -8.61 21.46 7.29
N ARG A 28 -7.82 22.48 7.61
CA ARG A 28 -6.82 23.03 6.68
C ARG A 28 -5.77 21.97 6.34
N PRO A 29 -5.05 22.09 5.21
CA PRO A 29 -3.90 21.23 4.96
C PRO A 29 -2.91 21.37 6.13
N GLY A 30 -2.39 20.23 6.58
CA GLY A 30 -1.35 20.15 7.59
C GLY A 30 0.01 20.58 7.06
N ALA A 31 0.98 20.60 7.97
CA ALA A 31 2.34 21.08 7.71
C ALA A 31 3.11 20.23 6.69
N GLY A 32 4.03 20.86 5.97
CA GLY A 32 5.08 20.19 5.20
C GLY A 32 6.07 19.46 6.11
N LEU A 33 7.02 18.75 5.50
CA LEU A 33 8.08 18.00 6.20
C LEU A 33 9.45 18.49 5.75
N TYR A 34 10.31 18.87 6.70
CA TYR A 34 11.69 19.21 6.37
C TYR A 34 12.41 18.01 5.75
N ASN A 35 13.13 18.25 4.66
CA ASN A 35 14.13 17.32 4.16
C ASN A 35 15.36 17.39 5.07
N LEU A 36 15.73 16.26 5.66
CA LEU A 36 16.79 16.16 6.67
C LEU A 36 17.95 15.29 6.17
N GLY A 37 18.28 15.43 4.89
CA GLY A 37 19.32 14.65 4.22
C GLY A 37 18.73 13.46 3.46
N SER A 38 18.45 13.63 2.17
CA SER A 38 17.91 12.58 1.29
C SER A 38 16.61 11.94 1.80
N THR A 39 15.80 12.64 2.60
CA THR A 39 14.58 12.09 3.24
C THR A 39 13.31 12.33 2.45
N CYS A 40 13.37 12.71 1.17
CA CYS A 40 12.16 12.97 0.39
C CYS A 40 11.32 11.68 0.20
N TYR A 41 11.96 10.51 0.09
CA TYR A 41 11.26 9.22 -0.05
C TYR A 41 10.40 8.87 1.18
N LEU A 42 10.85 9.20 2.39
CA LEU A 42 10.06 8.98 3.60
C LEU A 42 9.02 10.08 3.79
N ASN A 43 9.34 11.34 3.42
CA ASN A 43 8.41 12.47 3.56
C ASN A 43 7.13 12.25 2.75
N VAL A 44 7.24 11.77 1.50
CA VAL A 44 6.06 11.50 0.66
C VAL A 44 5.16 10.42 1.23
N ILE A 45 5.74 9.35 1.79
CA ILE A 45 4.96 8.25 2.38
C ILE A 45 4.27 8.70 3.66
N LEU A 46 4.98 9.44 4.52
CA LEU A 46 4.41 10.00 5.73
C LEU A 46 3.23 10.93 5.42
N GLN A 47 3.32 11.75 4.38
CA GLN A 47 2.20 12.58 3.93
C GLN A 47 1.05 11.72 3.39
N CYS A 48 1.30 10.77 2.47
CA CYS A 48 0.22 9.90 1.95
C CYS A 48 -0.51 9.11 3.05
N LEU A 49 0.21 8.57 4.04
CA LEU A 49 -0.39 7.89 5.19
C LEU A 49 -1.15 8.86 6.11
N THR A 50 -0.62 10.06 6.34
CA THR A 50 -1.31 11.11 7.13
C THR A 50 -2.64 11.51 6.50
N TYR A 51 -2.73 11.54 5.18
CA TYR A 51 -3.95 11.88 4.44
C TYR A 51 -4.80 10.67 4.06
N THR A 52 -4.52 9.48 4.63
CA THR A 52 -5.40 8.32 4.50
C THR A 52 -6.50 8.42 5.56
N PRO A 53 -7.76 8.75 5.21
CA PRO A 53 -8.76 9.15 6.20
C PRO A 53 -9.04 8.11 7.31
N PRO A 54 -9.26 6.81 7.03
CA PRO A 54 -9.51 5.84 8.10
C PRO A 54 -8.32 5.67 9.04
N LEU A 55 -7.09 5.74 8.51
CA LEU A 55 -5.88 5.66 9.33
C LEU A 55 -5.72 6.93 10.19
N ALA A 56 -5.90 8.11 9.59
CA ALA A 56 -5.79 9.38 10.29
C ALA A 56 -6.84 9.49 11.42
N ASN A 57 -8.08 9.11 11.15
CA ASN A 57 -9.16 9.08 12.15
C ASN A 57 -8.79 8.20 13.35
N TYR A 58 -8.24 7.01 13.10
CA TYR A 58 -7.79 6.10 14.14
C TYR A 58 -6.61 6.69 14.94
N LEU A 59 -5.56 7.15 14.25
CA LEU A 59 -4.35 7.66 14.90
C LEU A 59 -4.62 8.94 15.72
N LEU A 60 -5.50 9.81 15.26
CA LEU A 60 -5.91 11.02 15.98
C LEU A 60 -6.73 10.71 17.25
N SER A 61 -7.36 9.55 17.34
CA SER A 61 -8.08 9.11 18.55
C SER A 61 -7.15 8.75 19.71
N ARG A 62 -5.85 8.51 19.41
CA ARG A 62 -4.83 8.00 20.33
C ARG A 62 -5.23 6.69 21.03
N GLN A 63 -6.04 5.87 20.38
CA GLN A 63 -6.47 4.60 20.95
C GLN A 63 -5.27 3.65 21.13
N HIS A 64 -4.30 3.64 20.21
CA HIS A 64 -3.17 2.72 20.31
C HIS A 64 -2.25 3.09 21.48
N SER A 65 -1.77 4.34 21.55
CA SER A 65 -0.84 4.75 22.62
C SER A 65 -1.41 4.64 24.03
N ARG A 66 -2.74 4.66 24.21
CA ARG A 66 -3.39 4.46 25.52
C ARG A 66 -3.23 3.05 26.08
N PHE A 67 -3.11 2.04 25.20
CA PHE A 67 -3.05 0.63 25.58
C PHE A 67 -1.75 -0.05 25.12
N CYS A 68 -0.81 0.72 24.56
CA CYS A 68 0.46 0.20 24.09
C CYS A 68 1.43 -0.02 25.27
N ASP A 69 1.89 -1.25 25.43
CA ASP A 69 2.84 -1.69 26.45
C ASP A 69 4.25 -1.93 25.90
N GLN A 70 4.46 -1.71 24.59
CA GLN A 70 5.74 -1.93 23.92
C GLN A 70 6.81 -0.99 24.48
N GLN A 71 7.91 -1.58 24.96
CA GLN A 71 9.10 -0.85 25.37
C GLN A 71 9.99 -0.56 24.14
N GLY A 72 10.34 0.71 23.93
CA GLY A 72 11.22 1.13 22.83
C GLY A 72 10.47 1.52 21.55
N PHE A 73 10.68 0.76 20.47
CA PHE A 73 10.14 1.09 19.15
C PHE A 73 8.71 0.57 18.96
N CYS A 74 7.76 1.49 18.74
CA CYS A 74 6.42 1.18 18.29
C CYS A 74 6.03 2.12 17.13
N MET A 75 5.89 1.56 15.93
CA MET A 75 5.60 2.36 14.74
C MET A 75 4.21 3.03 14.80
N MET A 76 3.23 2.38 15.42
CA MET A 76 1.91 2.97 15.61
C MET A 76 1.97 4.21 16.52
N CYS A 77 2.68 4.15 17.65
CA CYS A 77 2.88 5.32 18.52
C CYS A 77 3.61 6.46 17.80
N ILE A 78 4.64 6.13 16.99
CA ILE A 78 5.36 7.13 16.18
C ILE A 78 4.42 7.80 15.17
N MET A 79 3.58 7.01 14.49
CA MET A 79 2.62 7.53 13.52
C MET A 79 1.47 8.33 14.17
N GLU A 80 1.00 7.96 15.36
CA GLU A 80 0.03 8.76 16.12
C GLU A 80 0.56 10.16 16.42
N ASP A 81 1.79 10.25 16.92
CA ASP A 81 2.43 11.54 17.20
C ASP A 81 2.72 12.33 15.91
N HIS A 82 3.18 11.65 14.85
CA HIS A 82 3.43 12.27 13.55
C HIS A 82 2.16 12.89 12.94
N VAL A 83 1.09 12.12 12.79
CA VAL A 83 -0.19 12.59 12.21
C VAL A 83 -0.76 13.75 13.01
N ARG A 84 -0.69 13.67 14.35
CA ARG A 84 -1.10 14.76 15.22
C ARG A 84 -0.27 16.01 14.99
N LYS A 85 1.05 15.91 14.89
CA LYS A 85 1.93 17.06 14.62
C LYS A 85 1.66 17.67 13.26
N VAL A 86 1.49 16.86 12.21
CA VAL A 86 1.21 17.40 10.86
C VAL A 86 -0.13 18.14 10.83
N LEU A 87 -1.19 17.54 11.37
CA LEU A 87 -2.55 18.06 11.23
C LEU A 87 -2.96 19.14 12.25
N TYR A 88 -2.23 19.29 13.36
CA TYR A 88 -2.49 20.32 14.38
C TYR A 88 -1.40 21.40 14.49
N SER A 89 -0.26 21.25 13.82
CA SER A 89 0.78 22.27 13.83
C SER A 89 0.31 23.54 13.11
N SER A 90 0.64 24.70 13.69
CA SER A 90 0.53 26.00 13.02
C SER A 90 1.78 26.38 12.22
N ALA A 91 2.88 25.62 12.37
CA ALA A 91 4.10 25.82 11.60
C ALA A 91 3.93 25.31 10.16
N ILE A 92 4.62 25.98 9.22
CA ILE A 92 4.61 25.64 7.78
C ILE A 92 5.14 24.23 7.54
N ALA A 93 6.15 23.80 8.30
CA ALA A 93 6.72 22.46 8.21
C ALA A 93 7.16 21.92 9.58
N ILE A 94 7.18 20.59 9.73
CA ILE A 94 7.69 19.89 10.90
C ILE A 94 8.86 18.96 10.55
N ARG A 95 9.62 18.55 11.57
CA ARG A 95 10.71 17.58 11.42
C ARG A 95 10.25 16.19 11.89
N PRO A 96 10.25 15.14 11.04
CA PRO A 96 9.85 13.79 11.43
C PRO A 96 10.95 13.06 12.23
N ARG A 97 11.42 13.67 13.33
CA ARG A 97 12.60 13.21 14.11
C ARG A 97 12.47 11.78 14.63
N ALA A 98 11.28 11.39 15.11
CA ALA A 98 11.06 10.05 15.66
C ALA A 98 11.22 8.96 14.59
N VAL A 99 10.67 9.20 13.38
CA VAL A 99 10.81 8.30 12.23
C VAL A 99 12.27 8.16 11.84
N ILE A 100 13.00 9.29 11.74
CA ILE A 100 14.42 9.29 11.34
C ILE A 100 15.30 8.57 12.35
N ARG A 101 15.11 8.85 13.65
CA ARG A 101 15.85 8.21 14.74
C ARG A 101 15.72 6.69 14.71
N ASP A 102 14.52 6.21 14.38
CA ASP A 102 14.17 4.79 14.48
C ASP A 102 14.12 4.07 13.12
N LEU A 103 14.69 4.66 12.05
CA LEU A 103 14.70 4.12 10.68
C LEU A 103 15.11 2.65 10.59
N LYS A 104 16.16 2.27 11.32
CA LYS A 104 16.72 0.91 11.37
C LYS A 104 15.73 -0.15 11.86
N PHE A 105 14.70 0.25 12.61
CA PHE A 105 13.65 -0.66 13.10
C PHE A 105 12.46 -0.75 12.13
N ILE A 106 12.34 0.21 11.21
CA ILE A 106 11.32 0.22 10.15
C ILE A 106 11.76 -0.71 9.02
N GLY A 107 13.02 -0.59 8.56
CA GLY A 107 13.61 -1.41 7.52
C GLY A 107 15.12 -1.17 7.40
N GLU A 108 15.74 -1.60 6.29
CA GLU A 108 17.18 -1.45 6.04
C GLU A 108 17.56 -0.03 5.56
N PHE A 109 16.98 1.00 6.19
CA PHE A 109 17.24 2.40 5.88
C PHE A 109 18.34 2.99 6.77
N LYS A 110 19.12 3.90 6.20
CA LYS A 110 20.15 4.65 6.93
C LYS A 110 19.90 6.16 6.79
N PRO A 111 20.19 6.97 7.83
CA PRO A 111 20.16 8.42 7.72
C PRO A 111 21.04 8.91 6.56
N ASP A 112 20.63 10.01 5.93
CA ASP A 112 21.34 10.69 4.82
C ASP A 112 21.52 9.88 3.53
N ILE A 113 21.08 8.61 3.48
CA ILE A 113 21.10 7.77 2.28
C ILE A 113 19.73 7.83 1.58
N PRO A 114 19.68 8.12 0.26
CA PRO A 114 18.45 8.02 -0.51
C PRO A 114 17.85 6.61 -0.41
N GLY A 115 16.54 6.54 -0.20
CA GLY A 115 15.78 5.30 -0.13
C GLY A 115 14.70 5.22 -1.21
N ASP A 116 14.14 4.02 -1.37
CA ASP A 116 12.99 3.80 -2.23
C ASP A 116 11.68 4.04 -1.45
N ALA A 117 10.79 4.89 -1.98
CA ALA A 117 9.53 5.21 -1.32
C ALA A 117 8.59 4.00 -1.19
N TYR A 118 8.62 3.07 -2.15
CA TYR A 118 7.78 1.87 -2.10
C TYR A 118 8.26 0.88 -1.04
N GLU A 119 9.57 0.67 -0.94
CA GLU A 119 10.16 -0.11 0.15
C GLU A 119 9.84 0.51 1.52
N PHE A 120 9.99 1.83 1.67
CA PHE A 120 9.70 2.52 2.92
C PHE A 120 8.22 2.40 3.33
N LEU A 121 7.30 2.52 2.36
CA LEU A 121 5.87 2.25 2.57
C LEU A 121 5.63 0.83 3.10
N ARG A 122 6.19 -0.19 2.43
CA ARG A 122 6.00 -1.59 2.82
C ARG A 122 6.55 -1.86 4.22
N CYS A 123 7.74 -1.39 4.49
CA CYS A 123 8.36 -1.50 5.81
C CYS A 123 7.52 -0.81 6.89
N THR A 124 7.02 0.40 6.61
CA THR A 124 6.18 1.18 7.53
C THR A 124 4.84 0.49 7.80
N LEU A 125 4.11 0.05 6.77
CA LEU A 125 2.85 -0.67 6.92
C LEU A 125 3.03 -1.98 7.72
N ASN A 126 4.09 -2.75 7.42
CA ASN A 126 4.39 -3.97 8.15
C ASN A 126 4.78 -3.69 9.62
N ALA A 127 5.55 -2.63 9.88
CA ALA A 127 5.91 -2.24 11.25
C ALA A 127 4.69 -1.78 12.05
N MET A 128 3.77 -1.03 11.44
CA MET A 128 2.49 -0.66 12.04
C MET A 128 1.59 -1.88 12.31
N HIS A 129 1.53 -2.81 11.35
CA HIS A 129 0.78 -4.06 11.50
C HIS A 129 1.32 -4.89 12.67
N ARG A 130 2.65 -5.13 12.72
CA ARG A 130 3.29 -5.85 13.83
C ARG A 130 3.06 -5.17 15.18
N ALA A 131 3.07 -3.84 15.23
CA ALA A 131 2.78 -3.11 16.45
C ALA A 131 1.33 -3.31 16.94
N CYS A 132 0.39 -3.69 16.07
CA CYS A 132 -0.97 -4.06 16.49
C CYS A 132 -1.07 -5.50 17.02
N LEU A 133 -0.01 -6.31 16.90
CA LEU A 133 0.03 -7.72 17.30
C LEU A 133 0.82 -7.96 18.59
N SER A 134 1.39 -6.93 19.23
CA SER A 134 2.16 -7.11 20.46
C SER A 134 1.29 -7.72 21.56
N GLY A 135 1.76 -8.81 22.18
CA GLY A 135 1.02 -9.60 23.18
C GLY A 135 0.19 -10.77 22.61
N SER A 136 0.30 -11.06 21.31
CA SER A 136 -0.52 -12.05 20.58
C SER A 136 0.31 -13.05 19.75
N SER A 137 1.49 -13.45 20.25
CA SER A 137 2.50 -14.22 19.49
C SER A 137 2.08 -15.64 19.07
N ASP A 138 1.07 -16.23 19.71
CA ASP A 138 0.62 -17.62 19.47
C ASP A 138 -0.71 -17.74 18.70
N LEU A 139 -1.19 -16.65 18.09
CA LEU A 139 -2.54 -16.62 17.50
C LEU A 139 -2.57 -17.01 16.01
N ASP A 140 -3.68 -17.63 15.61
CA ASP A 140 -3.97 -18.06 14.24
C ASP A 140 -3.83 -16.91 13.23
N ASN A 141 -3.38 -17.21 12.02
CA ASN A 141 -3.17 -16.23 10.95
C ASN A 141 -4.44 -15.42 10.66
N SER A 142 -5.60 -16.07 10.75
CA SER A 142 -6.92 -15.42 10.58
C SER A 142 -7.17 -14.29 11.58
N TYR A 143 -6.63 -14.38 12.80
CA TYR A 143 -6.76 -13.36 13.83
C TYR A 143 -5.81 -12.18 13.57
N GLN A 144 -4.58 -12.44 13.15
CA GLN A 144 -3.58 -11.39 12.84
C GLN A 144 -4.06 -10.49 11.69
N GLU A 145 -4.81 -11.07 10.75
CA GLU A 145 -5.46 -10.40 9.62
C GLU A 145 -6.62 -9.47 10.03
N THR A 146 -6.96 -9.35 11.32
CA THR A 146 -8.02 -8.43 11.81
C THR A 146 -7.49 -7.17 12.50
N SER A 147 -6.18 -6.90 12.44
CA SER A 147 -5.63 -5.64 12.94
C SER A 147 -6.12 -4.45 12.11
N ILE A 148 -6.18 -3.26 12.71
CA ILE A 148 -6.62 -2.03 12.02
C ILE A 148 -5.85 -1.77 10.71
N ILE A 149 -4.55 -2.10 10.67
CA ILE A 149 -3.74 -1.94 9.46
C ILE A 149 -4.18 -2.90 8.35
N HIS A 150 -4.49 -4.15 8.69
CA HIS A 150 -5.02 -5.09 7.72
C HIS A 150 -6.45 -4.74 7.32
N GLU A 151 -7.30 -4.30 8.25
CA GLU A 151 -8.66 -3.89 7.90
C GLU A 151 -8.72 -2.67 6.98
N ILE A 152 -7.71 -1.80 7.03
CA ILE A 152 -7.59 -0.64 6.13
C ILE A 152 -6.91 -1.03 4.81
N PHE A 153 -5.69 -1.55 4.85
CA PHE A 153 -4.83 -1.76 3.67
C PHE A 153 -4.80 -3.21 3.17
N GLY A 154 -5.24 -4.15 4.01
CA GLY A 154 -5.14 -5.58 3.78
C GLY A 154 -6.20 -6.11 2.82
N GLY A 155 -5.74 -7.01 1.96
CA GLY A 155 -6.57 -7.81 1.09
C GLY A 155 -5.96 -9.18 0.84
N PHE A 156 -6.66 -9.98 0.05
CA PHE A 156 -6.23 -11.33 -0.30
C PHE A 156 -6.12 -11.46 -1.81
N LEU A 157 -4.98 -11.96 -2.30
CA LEU A 157 -4.82 -12.42 -3.67
C LEU A 157 -5.15 -13.91 -3.74
N ARG A 158 -5.90 -14.34 -4.75
CA ARG A 158 -6.08 -15.75 -5.11
C ARG A 158 -5.22 -16.09 -6.32
N SER A 159 -4.25 -16.98 -6.12
CA SER A 159 -3.52 -17.67 -7.18
C SER A 159 -4.23 -18.97 -7.50
N ARG A 160 -4.91 -19.03 -8.66
CA ARG A 160 -5.54 -20.24 -9.18
C ARG A 160 -4.61 -20.93 -10.17
N VAL A 161 -4.26 -22.18 -9.92
CA VAL A 161 -3.39 -23.00 -10.76
C VAL A 161 -4.18 -24.17 -11.34
N THR A 162 -4.31 -24.22 -12.66
CA THR A 162 -5.00 -25.31 -13.37
C THR A 162 -3.98 -26.19 -14.06
N CYS A 163 -3.92 -27.47 -13.65
CA CYS A 163 -3.07 -28.46 -14.30
C CYS A 163 -3.53 -28.70 -15.74
N LEU A 164 -2.64 -28.53 -16.73
CA LEU A 164 -3.03 -28.70 -18.13
C LEU A 164 -3.23 -30.17 -18.52
N SER A 165 -2.64 -31.11 -17.75
CA SER A 165 -2.74 -32.56 -17.99
C SER A 165 -4.02 -33.20 -17.41
N CYS A 166 -4.34 -32.94 -16.14
CA CYS A 166 -5.50 -33.58 -15.48
C CYS A 166 -6.65 -32.61 -15.13
N LYS A 167 -6.52 -31.34 -15.52
CA LYS A 167 -7.49 -30.25 -15.30
C LYS A 167 -7.85 -29.95 -13.84
N THR A 168 -7.13 -30.54 -12.88
CA THR A 168 -7.32 -30.24 -11.46
C THR A 168 -6.90 -28.80 -11.16
N VAL A 169 -7.73 -28.11 -10.38
CA VAL A 169 -7.57 -26.72 -9.98
C VAL A 169 -7.07 -26.66 -8.54
N PHE A 170 -6.12 -25.76 -8.29
CA PHE A 170 -5.56 -25.49 -6.97
C PHE A 170 -5.62 -23.99 -6.69
N ASP A 171 -6.25 -23.60 -5.58
CA ASP A 171 -6.29 -22.21 -5.14
C ASP A 171 -5.32 -21.99 -3.97
N PHE A 172 -4.54 -20.92 -4.06
CA PHE A 172 -3.63 -20.44 -3.01
C PHE A 172 -3.96 -18.99 -2.69
N PHE A 173 -4.09 -18.67 -1.41
CA PHE A 173 -4.38 -17.31 -0.96
C PHE A 173 -3.14 -16.66 -0.35
N LYS A 174 -2.94 -15.39 -0.65
CA LYS A 174 -1.83 -14.59 -0.11
C LYS A 174 -2.34 -13.23 0.35
N VAL A 175 -2.06 -12.88 1.59
CA VAL A 175 -2.28 -11.54 2.14
C VAL A 175 -1.37 -10.52 1.44
N PHE A 176 -1.92 -9.34 1.19
CA PHE A 176 -1.15 -8.17 0.76
C PHE A 176 -1.63 -6.92 1.49
N LEU A 177 -0.74 -5.94 1.67
CA LEU A 177 -1.08 -4.57 2.13
C LEU A 177 -0.93 -3.55 0.98
N ASP A 178 -0.34 -3.98 -0.12
CA ASP A 178 0.03 -3.20 -1.28
C ASP A 178 0.14 -4.11 -2.51
N VAL A 179 -0.01 -3.55 -3.71
CA VAL A 179 0.10 -4.29 -4.99
C VAL A 179 1.20 -3.68 -5.85
N LEU A 180 2.19 -4.48 -6.23
CA LEU A 180 3.18 -4.13 -7.24
C LEU A 180 2.70 -4.56 -8.63
N LEU A 181 2.49 -3.60 -9.53
CA LEU A 181 2.14 -3.87 -10.92
C LEU A 181 3.38 -3.79 -11.80
N LYS A 182 3.51 -4.79 -12.68
CA LYS A 182 4.46 -4.73 -13.79
C LYS A 182 3.83 -3.87 -14.86
N ILE A 183 4.46 -2.74 -15.15
CA ILE A 183 3.89 -1.75 -16.08
C ILE A 183 4.51 -1.80 -17.47
N LYS A 184 5.64 -2.50 -17.68
CA LYS A 184 6.37 -2.47 -18.97
C LYS A 184 5.44 -2.79 -20.15
N GLY A 185 5.20 -1.80 -21.01
CA GLY A 185 4.31 -1.92 -22.17
C GLY A 185 2.83 -1.57 -21.92
N ALA A 186 2.44 -1.27 -20.68
CA ALA A 186 1.12 -0.77 -20.32
C ALA A 186 1.06 0.76 -20.47
N SER A 187 0.02 1.28 -21.13
CA SER A 187 -0.24 2.72 -21.29
C SER A 187 -1.12 3.29 -20.17
N SER A 188 -1.81 2.43 -19.41
CA SER A 188 -2.74 2.82 -18.35
C SER A 188 -2.75 1.84 -17.18
N LEU A 189 -3.25 2.28 -16.02
CA LEU A 189 -3.46 1.43 -14.85
C LEU A 189 -4.40 0.27 -15.18
N THR A 190 -5.45 0.54 -15.96
CA THR A 190 -6.41 -0.46 -16.47
C THR A 190 -5.67 -1.57 -17.22
N THR A 191 -4.85 -1.24 -18.21
CA THR A 191 -4.08 -2.24 -18.97
C THR A 191 -3.06 -3.02 -18.10
N ALA A 192 -2.46 -2.36 -17.10
CA ALA A 192 -1.57 -3.03 -16.15
C ALA A 192 -2.33 -4.02 -15.24
N LEU A 193 -3.55 -3.69 -14.81
CA LEU A 193 -4.41 -4.57 -14.02
C LEU A 193 -4.97 -5.74 -14.86
N GLU A 194 -5.25 -5.52 -16.15
CA GLU A 194 -5.60 -6.57 -17.09
C GLU A 194 -4.46 -7.59 -17.25
N ASP A 195 -3.20 -7.14 -17.44
CA ASP A 195 -2.05 -8.06 -17.47
C ASP A 195 -1.82 -8.76 -16.13
N PHE A 196 -2.14 -8.09 -15.01
CA PHE A 196 -2.03 -8.68 -13.69
C PHE A 196 -2.92 -9.90 -13.52
N VAL A 197 -4.16 -9.85 -14.03
CA VAL A 197 -5.13 -10.96 -13.97
C VAL A 197 -5.10 -11.90 -15.16
N LYS A 198 -4.28 -11.62 -16.17
CA LYS A 198 -4.14 -12.46 -17.36
C LYS A 198 -3.58 -13.84 -16.99
N PRO A 199 -4.17 -14.95 -17.48
CA PRO A 199 -3.61 -16.29 -17.32
C PRO A 199 -2.21 -16.38 -17.90
N LYS A 200 -1.27 -16.92 -17.11
CA LYS A 200 0.13 -17.11 -17.48
C LYS A 200 0.48 -18.59 -17.40
N GLU A 201 1.09 -19.12 -18.45
CA GLU A 201 1.58 -20.49 -18.43
C GLU A 201 2.79 -20.62 -17.52
N VAL A 202 2.79 -21.70 -16.74
CA VAL A 202 3.86 -22.07 -15.83
C VAL A 202 4.53 -23.31 -16.40
N ASP A 203 5.80 -23.18 -16.79
CA ASP A 203 6.59 -24.31 -17.27
C ASP A 203 6.69 -25.39 -16.19
N GLY A 204 6.11 -26.55 -16.52
CA GLY A 204 6.01 -27.69 -15.64
C GLY A 204 7.35 -28.26 -15.21
N LYS A 205 8.41 -28.11 -16.01
CA LYS A 205 9.72 -28.73 -15.71
C LYS A 205 10.40 -28.12 -14.46
N LYS A 206 10.10 -26.87 -14.12
CA LYS A 206 10.71 -26.17 -12.98
C LYS A 206 9.77 -25.87 -11.81
N TYR A 207 8.49 -25.56 -12.05
CA TYR A 207 7.75 -24.73 -11.07
C TYR A 207 6.50 -25.36 -10.44
N PHE A 208 5.95 -26.46 -10.98
CA PHE A 208 4.70 -27.03 -10.44
C PHE A 208 4.65 -28.56 -10.47
N LYS A 209 4.47 -29.18 -9.29
CA LYS A 209 4.21 -30.62 -9.11
C LYS A 209 2.73 -30.82 -8.78
N CYS A 210 1.98 -31.43 -9.69
CA CYS A 210 0.56 -31.70 -9.46
C CYS A 210 0.40 -32.86 -8.46
N SER A 211 -0.39 -32.67 -7.40
CA SER A 211 -0.64 -33.72 -6.40
C SER A 211 -1.41 -34.91 -6.99
N LYS A 212 -2.34 -34.68 -7.92
CA LYS A 212 -3.10 -35.74 -8.61
C LYS A 212 -2.26 -36.52 -9.61
N CYS A 213 -1.47 -35.84 -10.45
CA CYS A 213 -0.59 -36.51 -11.42
C CYS A 213 0.69 -37.08 -10.78
N LYS A 214 1.00 -36.67 -9.54
CA LYS A 214 2.23 -36.96 -8.79
C LYS A 214 3.54 -36.60 -9.51
N LYS A 215 3.47 -35.87 -10.63
CA LYS A 215 4.62 -35.46 -11.47
C LYS A 215 4.60 -33.97 -11.78
N LYS A 216 5.74 -33.48 -12.26
CA LYS A 216 5.91 -32.13 -12.78
C LYS A 216 5.16 -31.97 -14.10
N VAL A 217 4.29 -30.97 -14.19
CA VAL A 217 3.37 -30.78 -15.33
C VAL A 217 3.17 -29.30 -15.63
N ALA A 218 2.96 -28.97 -16.89
CA ALA A 218 2.58 -27.62 -17.29
C ALA A 218 1.22 -27.25 -16.66
N ALA A 219 1.09 -25.99 -16.24
CA ALA A 219 -0.10 -25.46 -15.62
C ALA A 219 -0.37 -24.04 -16.10
N SER A 220 -1.64 -23.63 -16.09
CA SER A 220 -2.00 -22.22 -16.23
C SER A 220 -2.19 -21.61 -14.84
N LYS A 221 -1.61 -20.44 -14.58
CA LYS A 221 -1.75 -19.70 -13.33
C LYS A 221 -2.42 -18.36 -13.58
N VAL A 222 -3.45 -18.07 -12.80
CA VAL A 222 -4.16 -16.79 -12.78
C VAL A 222 -4.04 -16.21 -11.38
N VAL A 223 -3.75 -14.92 -11.26
CA VAL A 223 -3.76 -14.20 -9.97
C VAL A 223 -4.89 -13.18 -10.03
N THR A 224 -5.74 -13.14 -9.01
CA THR A 224 -6.87 -12.20 -8.93
C THR A 224 -6.97 -11.62 -7.52
N VAL A 225 -7.62 -10.47 -7.38
CA VAL A 225 -7.98 -9.94 -6.05
C VAL A 225 -9.16 -10.73 -5.51
N HIS A 226 -8.97 -11.49 -4.45
CA HIS A 226 -10.02 -12.27 -3.81
C HIS A 226 -10.87 -11.42 -2.86
N HIS A 227 -10.19 -10.68 -1.99
CA HIS A 227 -10.80 -9.70 -1.10
C HIS A 227 -10.08 -8.37 -1.31
N ALA A 228 -10.85 -7.34 -1.62
CA ALA A 228 -10.34 -6.01 -1.91
C ALA A 228 -10.19 -5.19 -0.61
N PRO A 229 -9.07 -4.46 -0.44
CA PRO A 229 -8.83 -3.65 0.76
C PRO A 229 -9.73 -2.42 0.81
N ARG A 230 -9.91 -1.79 1.97
CA ARG A 230 -10.62 -0.50 2.05
C ARG A 230 -9.81 0.64 1.41
N VAL A 231 -8.49 0.54 1.53
CA VAL A 231 -7.50 1.43 0.91
C VAL A 231 -6.56 0.59 0.06
N LEU A 232 -6.64 0.77 -1.26
CA LEU A 232 -5.79 0.10 -2.22
C LEU A 232 -4.54 0.96 -2.49
N THR A 233 -3.37 0.42 -2.17
CA THR A 233 -2.10 1.03 -2.52
C THR A 233 -1.45 0.28 -3.68
N VAL A 234 -1.16 0.99 -4.76
CA VAL A 234 -0.60 0.43 -6.00
C VAL A 234 0.75 1.04 -6.28
N CYS A 235 1.78 0.21 -6.39
CA CYS A 235 3.09 0.59 -6.90
C CYS A 235 3.20 0.28 -8.39
N LEU A 236 3.54 1.30 -9.18
CA LEU A 236 3.88 1.13 -10.58
C LEU A 236 5.36 0.75 -10.65
N GLY A 237 5.65 -0.52 -10.96
CA GLY A 237 7.01 -1.08 -10.94
C GLY A 237 7.91 -0.48 -12.01
N ARG A 238 8.45 0.71 -11.74
CA ARG A 238 9.31 1.48 -12.65
C ARG A 238 10.78 1.06 -12.61
N ALA A 239 11.21 0.26 -11.65
CA ALA A 239 12.57 -0.25 -11.61
C ALA A 239 12.80 -1.31 -12.70
N ASP A 240 13.68 -1.03 -13.66
CA ASP A 240 14.14 -2.04 -14.61
C ASP A 240 15.44 -2.69 -14.13
N HIS A 241 15.32 -3.88 -13.53
CA HIS A 241 16.45 -4.66 -13.03
C HIS A 241 17.43 -5.11 -14.13
N ARG A 242 17.06 -5.03 -15.43
CA ARG A 242 17.96 -5.41 -16.52
C ARG A 242 18.89 -4.28 -16.94
N SER A 243 18.42 -3.04 -16.86
CA SER A 243 19.17 -1.87 -17.34
C SER A 243 19.65 -0.96 -16.21
N SER A 244 19.26 -1.23 -14.96
CA SER A 244 19.45 -0.33 -13.81
C SER A 244 18.86 1.08 -14.02
N ARG A 245 17.96 1.23 -14.99
CA ARG A 245 17.28 2.49 -15.34
C ARG A 245 15.84 2.49 -14.81
N LYS A 246 15.28 3.69 -14.71
CA LYS A 246 13.86 3.89 -14.41
C LYS A 246 13.04 3.89 -15.70
N LEU A 247 11.91 3.18 -15.69
CA LEU A 247 10.91 3.23 -16.76
C LEU A 247 10.18 4.58 -16.72
N SER A 248 10.48 5.43 -17.70
CA SER A 248 9.89 6.76 -17.90
C SER A 248 8.59 6.74 -18.72
N GLN A 249 8.07 5.56 -19.08
CA GLN A 249 6.81 5.45 -19.80
C GLN A 249 5.67 6.14 -19.04
N VAL A 250 4.80 6.83 -19.77
CA VAL A 250 3.58 7.40 -19.20
C VAL A 250 2.60 6.25 -18.95
N VAL A 251 1.99 6.25 -17.76
CA VAL A 251 0.93 5.32 -17.39
C VAL A 251 -0.21 6.17 -16.88
N GLU A 252 -1.29 6.25 -17.64
CA GLU A 252 -2.50 6.97 -17.26
C GLU A 252 -3.21 6.24 -16.11
N TYR A 253 -3.82 6.98 -15.19
CA TYR A 253 -4.60 6.43 -14.09
C TYR A 253 -5.84 7.30 -13.86
N PRO A 254 -7.00 6.69 -13.60
CA PRO A 254 -8.24 7.44 -13.44
C PRO A 254 -8.35 8.05 -12.04
N GLU A 255 -9.20 9.06 -11.86
CA GLU A 255 -9.60 9.48 -10.52
C GLU A 255 -10.47 8.42 -9.84
N CYS A 256 -11.34 7.75 -10.60
CA CYS A 256 -12.22 6.68 -10.13
C CYS A 256 -11.83 5.34 -10.76
N LEU A 257 -11.55 4.34 -9.93
CA LEU A 257 -11.16 3.00 -10.36
C LEU A 257 -12.23 1.99 -9.95
N ASP A 258 -12.75 1.22 -10.90
CA ASP A 258 -13.50 0.01 -10.59
C ASP A 258 -12.56 -1.20 -10.54
N LEU A 259 -12.43 -1.82 -9.37
CA LEU A 259 -11.58 -2.98 -9.18
C LEU A 259 -12.27 -4.30 -9.54
N ARG A 260 -13.61 -4.32 -9.67
CA ARG A 260 -14.41 -5.55 -9.87
C ARG A 260 -13.89 -6.46 -10.99
N PRO A 261 -13.52 -5.97 -12.19
CA PRO A 261 -13.05 -6.82 -13.29
C PRO A 261 -11.79 -7.63 -12.96
N TYR A 262 -11.01 -7.18 -11.99
CA TYR A 262 -9.72 -7.77 -11.60
C TYR A 262 -9.84 -8.70 -10.38
N THR A 263 -11.07 -8.96 -9.94
CA THR A 263 -11.34 -9.80 -8.79
C THR A 263 -11.56 -11.26 -9.14
N SER A 264 -11.62 -12.09 -8.09
CA SER A 264 -11.96 -13.51 -8.18
C SER A 264 -13.39 -13.78 -8.66
N ASP A 265 -14.26 -12.77 -8.59
CA ASP A 265 -15.66 -12.79 -8.97
C ASP A 265 -16.00 -11.52 -9.78
N PRO A 266 -15.68 -11.50 -11.08
CA PRO A 266 -15.81 -10.32 -11.92
C PRO A 266 -17.26 -9.98 -12.29
N ALA A 267 -18.23 -10.85 -11.98
CA ALA A 267 -19.65 -10.65 -12.36
C ALA A 267 -20.48 -9.93 -11.28
N GLY A 268 -19.93 -9.66 -10.10
CA GLY A 268 -20.63 -8.94 -9.04
C GLY A 268 -20.65 -7.42 -9.23
N GLU A 269 -21.25 -6.72 -8.27
CA GLU A 269 -21.39 -5.25 -8.27
C GLU A 269 -20.05 -4.48 -8.33
N PRO A 270 -19.98 -3.31 -8.99
CA PRO A 270 -18.75 -2.50 -9.07
C PRO A 270 -18.09 -2.27 -7.71
N ILE A 271 -16.76 -2.33 -7.66
CA ILE A 271 -15.97 -2.00 -6.46
C ILE A 271 -15.22 -0.71 -6.76
N LEU A 272 -15.90 0.40 -6.50
CA LEU A 272 -15.41 1.72 -6.82
C LEU A 272 -14.41 2.22 -5.77
N TYR A 273 -13.34 2.83 -6.25
CA TYR A 273 -12.38 3.58 -5.45
C TYR A 273 -12.19 4.97 -6.02
N SER A 274 -11.91 5.93 -5.15
CA SER A 274 -11.46 7.27 -5.50
C SER A 274 -10.00 7.49 -5.14
N LEU A 275 -9.25 8.05 -6.08
CA LEU A 275 -7.85 8.46 -5.89
C LEU A 275 -7.78 9.58 -4.85
N TYR A 276 -6.89 9.46 -3.88
CA TYR A 276 -6.68 10.49 -2.87
C TYR A 276 -5.20 10.83 -2.65
N ALA A 277 -4.26 10.00 -3.10
CA ALA A 277 -2.85 10.39 -3.13
C ALA A 277 -2.07 9.79 -4.29
N VAL A 278 -1.07 10.54 -4.76
CA VAL A 278 -0.14 10.16 -5.83
C VAL A 278 1.27 10.52 -5.42
N VAL A 279 2.19 9.56 -5.41
CA VAL A 279 3.62 9.82 -5.24
C VAL A 279 4.25 9.93 -6.62
N VAL A 280 5.09 10.93 -6.82
CA VAL A 280 5.83 11.18 -8.05
C VAL A 280 7.32 11.15 -7.74
N HIS A 281 8.09 10.57 -8.64
CA HIS A 281 9.55 10.58 -8.60
C HIS A 281 10.08 11.31 -9.82
N THR A 282 10.95 12.32 -9.65
CA THR A 282 11.77 12.89 -10.72
C THR A 282 13.17 12.30 -10.65
N GLY A 283 13.81 12.03 -11.79
CA GLY A 283 15.14 11.39 -11.82
C GLY A 283 15.21 10.22 -12.81
N HIS A 284 16.43 9.91 -13.26
CA HIS A 284 16.71 8.89 -14.28
C HIS A 284 16.87 7.47 -13.72
N THR A 285 17.21 7.34 -12.44
CA THR A 285 17.25 6.05 -11.72
C THR A 285 16.11 6.01 -10.70
N CYS A 286 15.89 4.88 -10.02
CA CYS A 286 14.87 4.80 -8.97
C CYS A 286 15.37 5.28 -7.60
N LEU A 287 16.70 5.40 -7.43
CA LEU A 287 17.35 5.83 -6.19
C LEU A 287 17.92 7.24 -6.27
N GLY A 288 18.25 7.71 -7.47
CA GLY A 288 18.76 9.05 -7.74
C GLY A 288 17.68 9.94 -8.33
N GLY A 289 17.26 10.93 -7.56
CA GLY A 289 16.15 11.79 -7.93
C GLY A 289 15.51 12.49 -6.73
N HIS A 290 14.25 12.90 -6.89
CA HIS A 290 13.47 13.57 -5.87
C HIS A 290 12.03 13.06 -5.83
N PHE A 291 11.54 12.79 -4.64
CA PHE A 291 10.16 12.37 -4.40
C PHE A 291 9.33 13.56 -3.90
N PHE A 292 8.15 13.73 -4.48
CA PHE A 292 7.09 14.59 -3.95
C PHE A 292 5.74 13.89 -4.13
N CYS A 293 4.69 14.36 -3.47
CA CYS A 293 3.38 13.74 -3.61
C CYS A 293 2.26 14.76 -3.72
N TYR A 294 1.11 14.28 -4.19
CA TYR A 294 -0.15 14.99 -4.18
C TYR A 294 -1.09 14.27 -3.24
N THR A 295 -1.81 15.00 -2.41
CA THR A 295 -2.78 14.43 -1.46
C THR A 295 -4.07 15.24 -1.46
N LYS A 296 -5.21 14.56 -1.36
CA LYS A 296 -6.53 15.17 -1.18
C LYS A 296 -6.77 15.36 0.32
N ALA A 297 -6.84 16.60 0.77
CA ALA A 297 -7.05 16.91 2.18
C ALA A 297 -8.52 16.74 2.58
N SER A 298 -8.79 16.83 3.88
CA SER A 298 -10.14 16.69 4.46
C SER A 298 -11.16 17.73 3.99
N ASN A 299 -10.70 18.84 3.39
CA ASN A 299 -11.56 19.82 2.73
C ASN A 299 -11.95 19.45 1.29
N GLY A 300 -11.49 18.29 0.78
CA GLY A 300 -11.76 17.80 -0.56
C GLY A 300 -10.84 18.38 -1.65
N GLN A 301 -9.92 19.28 -1.30
CA GLN A 301 -8.99 19.91 -2.25
C GLN A 301 -7.67 19.15 -2.36
N TRP A 302 -7.02 19.26 -3.51
CA TRP A 302 -5.73 18.64 -3.78
C TRP A 302 -4.58 19.58 -3.44
N TYR A 303 -3.53 19.01 -2.85
CA TYR A 303 -2.32 19.73 -2.47
C TYR A 303 -1.08 18.96 -2.90
N LYS A 304 -0.13 19.68 -3.51
CA LYS A 304 1.23 19.22 -3.74
C LYS A 304 2.03 19.37 -2.45
N MET A 305 2.51 18.25 -1.93
CA MET A 305 3.39 18.15 -0.78
C MET A 305 4.81 17.90 -1.29
N ASN A 306 5.65 18.93 -1.22
CA ASN A 306 7.03 18.89 -1.68
C ASN A 306 7.97 19.32 -0.56
N ASP A 307 8.36 18.35 0.27
CA ASP A 307 9.05 18.58 1.54
C ASP A 307 8.34 19.67 2.36
N VAL A 308 8.96 20.83 2.55
CA VAL A 308 8.42 21.93 3.36
C VAL A 308 7.26 22.67 2.70
N SER A 309 7.12 22.56 1.38
CA SER A 309 6.11 23.29 0.61
C SER A 309 4.81 22.50 0.51
N VAL A 310 3.70 23.21 0.73
CA VAL A 310 2.33 22.69 0.63
C VAL A 310 1.52 23.63 -0.23
N ASP A 311 1.33 23.27 -1.49
CA ASP A 311 0.73 24.14 -2.51
C ASP A 311 -0.59 23.55 -3.02
N SER A 312 -1.65 24.35 -3.09
CA SER A 312 -2.93 23.92 -3.67
C SER A 312 -2.77 23.64 -5.17
N CYS A 313 -3.42 22.58 -5.66
CA CYS A 313 -3.43 22.25 -7.08
C CYS A 313 -4.78 21.68 -7.53
N ALA A 314 -5.00 21.64 -8.84
CA ALA A 314 -6.19 21.05 -9.41
C ALA A 314 -5.97 19.56 -9.76
N ILE A 315 -7.06 18.77 -9.81
CA ILE A 315 -7.01 17.35 -10.12
C ILE A 315 -6.37 17.06 -11.50
N HIS A 316 -6.60 17.90 -12.51
CA HIS A 316 -6.00 17.71 -13.84
C HIS A 316 -4.45 17.74 -13.77
N THR A 317 -3.88 18.56 -12.88
CA THR A 317 -2.44 18.61 -12.64
C THR A 317 -1.94 17.30 -12.06
N VAL A 318 -2.71 16.71 -11.14
CA VAL A 318 -2.42 15.43 -10.48
C VAL A 318 -2.46 14.29 -11.51
N LEU A 319 -3.54 14.16 -12.28
CA LEU A 319 -3.71 13.10 -13.27
C LEU A 319 -2.68 13.15 -14.40
N GLY A 320 -2.12 14.33 -14.69
CA GLY A 320 -1.04 14.51 -15.67
C GLY A 320 0.36 14.08 -15.19
N GLN A 321 0.52 13.61 -13.94
CA GLN A 321 1.84 13.25 -13.40
C GLN A 321 2.26 11.82 -13.71
N GLN A 322 3.57 11.60 -13.81
CA GLN A 322 4.15 10.26 -13.88
C GLN A 322 4.18 9.60 -12.49
N ALA A 323 3.07 8.97 -12.12
CA ALA A 323 2.92 8.34 -10.81
C ALA A 323 3.94 7.21 -10.57
N TYR A 324 4.46 7.14 -9.35
CA TYR A 324 5.25 6.04 -8.80
C TYR A 324 4.38 5.14 -7.90
N LEU A 325 3.62 5.76 -7.00
CA LEU A 325 2.62 5.10 -6.16
C LEU A 325 1.27 5.80 -6.32
N LEU A 326 0.20 5.02 -6.24
CA LEU A 326 -1.18 5.48 -6.27
C LEU A 326 -1.90 4.96 -5.03
N PHE A 327 -2.67 5.82 -4.39
CA PHE A 327 -3.48 5.49 -3.22
C PHE A 327 -4.96 5.78 -3.51
N TYR A 328 -5.77 4.74 -3.36
CA TYR A 328 -7.18 4.72 -3.65
C TYR A 328 -7.96 4.32 -2.40
N ALA A 329 -9.06 4.99 -2.10
CA ALA A 329 -9.96 4.66 -1.00
C ALA A 329 -11.37 4.36 -1.52
N ARG A 330 -12.06 3.40 -0.90
CA ARG A 330 -13.48 3.12 -1.15
C ARG A 330 -14.39 4.19 -0.57
#